data_AF-A0A9P3NJ74-F1
#
_entry.id   AF-A0A9P3NJ74-F1
#
_cell.length_a   1.000
_cell.length_b   1.000
_cell.length_c   1.000
_cell.angle_alpha   90.00
_cell.angle_beta   90.00
_cell.angle_gamma   90.00
#
_symmetry.space_group_name_H-M   'P 1'
#
loop_
_entity.id
_entity.type
_entity.pdbx_description
1 polymer ?
#
loop_
_entity_poly.entity_id
_entity_poly.type
_entity_poly.pdbx_seq_one_letter_code
_entity_poly.pdbx_strand_id
1 'polypeptide(L)' 'MALMGGFAMIENNQLTILVNEAEKASDIDREEAQKSFELTQENLNQATGRKQTIEANLAFQRAKARLEAVNANPASAYN' A
#
# COMPACT_ATOMS: atom_id res chain seq x y z
N MET A 1 -7.56 4.82 3.93
CA MET A 1 -6.52 4.18 4.77
C MET A 1 -5.84 3.13 3.91
N ALA A 2 -4.53 2.99 4.01
CA ALA A 2 -3.77 1.90 3.41
C ALA A 2 -3.61 0.79 4.46
N LEU A 3 -3.97 -0.45 4.10
CA LEU A 3 -3.82 -1.64 4.95
C LEU A 3 -2.91 -2.63 4.23
N MET A 4 -1.80 -3.02 4.85
CA MET A 4 -0.76 -3.82 4.18
C MET A 4 -0.65 -5.23 4.77
N GLY A 5 -1.64 -6.05 4.43
CA GLY A 5 -1.70 -7.45 4.85
C GLY A 5 -2.22 -7.63 6.28
N GLY A 6 -2.73 -8.83 6.56
CA GLY A 6 -3.39 -9.15 7.82
C GLY A 6 -4.50 -10.17 7.68
N PHE A 7 -5.37 -10.21 8.68
CA PHE A 7 -6.54 -11.08 8.79
C PHE A 7 -7.77 -10.24 9.13
N ALA A 8 -8.91 -10.63 8.59
CA ALA A 8 -10.19 -10.04 8.94
C ALA A 8 -11.11 -11.14 9.49
N MET A 9 -11.76 -10.84 10.62
CA MET A 9 -12.73 -11.70 11.26
C MET A 9 -14.07 -10.96 11.35
N ILE A 10 -15.15 -11.65 10.98
CA ILE A 10 -16.51 -11.14 11.05
C ILE A 10 -17.30 -12.03 12.01
N GLU A 11 -17.82 -11.44 13.07
CA GLU A 11 -18.66 -12.14 14.05
C GLU A 11 -19.70 -11.17 14.61
N ASN A 12 -20.96 -11.60 14.77
CA ASN A 12 -22.03 -10.80 15.39
C ASN A 12 -22.15 -9.37 14.84
N ASN A 13 -22.03 -9.21 13.51
CA ASN A 13 -22.03 -7.90 12.84
C ASN A 13 -20.88 -6.96 13.25
N GLN A 14 -19.83 -7.49 13.86
CA GLN A 14 -18.58 -6.80 14.17
C GLN A 14 -17.47 -7.32 13.25
N LEU A 15 -16.83 -6.38 12.54
CA LEU A 15 -15.66 -6.63 11.71
C LEU A 15 -14.40 -6.24 12.49
N THR A 16 -13.54 -7.21 12.78
CA THR A 16 -12.22 -7.00 13.40
C THR A 16 -11.14 -7.28 12.37
N ILE A 17 -10.26 -6.31 12.12
CA ILE A 17 -9.16 -6.45 11.16
C ILE A 17 -7.83 -6.35 11.92
N LEU A 18 -7.05 -7.42 11.89
CA LEU A 18 -5.70 -7.49 12.43
C LEU A 18 -4.72 -7.32 11.27
N VAL A 19 -4.04 -6.19 11.22
CA VAL A 19 -3.13 -5.86 10.12
C VAL A 19 -1.70 -5.72 10.62
N ASN A 20 -0.75 -6.04 9.75
CA ASN A 20 0.66 -5.89 10.09
C ASN A 20 1.07 -4.41 10.10
N GLU A 21 0.62 -3.66 9.10
CA GLU A 21 0.88 -2.24 8.94
C GLU A 21 -0.39 -1.54 8.44
N ALA A 22 -0.68 -0.36 8.99
CA ALA A 22 -1.82 0.48 8.62
C ALA A 22 -1.42 1.95 8.64
N GLU A 23 -1.86 2.68 7.63
CA GLU A 23 -1.55 4.10 7.47
C GLU A 23 -2.80 4.88 7.06
N LYS A 24 -3.02 6.05 7.67
CA LYS A 24 -4.17 6.89 7.30
C LYS A 24 -3.87 7.62 6.01
N ALA A 25 -4.88 7.73 5.15
CA ALA A 25 -4.72 8.44 3.88
C ALA A 25 -4.39 9.93 4.04
N SER A 26 -4.74 10.53 5.18
CA SER A 26 -4.39 11.92 5.53
C SER A 26 -2.92 12.12 5.85
N ASP A 27 -2.25 11.06 6.30
CA ASP A 27 -0.88 11.12 6.83
C ASP A 27 0.15 10.74 5.75
N ILE A 28 -0.33 10.22 4.61
CA ILE A 28 0.50 9.84 3.46
C ILE A 28 0.72 11.06 2.57
N ASP A 29 1.98 11.41 2.34
CA ASP A 29 2.35 12.39 1.32
C ASP A 29 2.17 11.81 -0.09
N ARG A 30 1.47 12.55 -0.96
CA ARG A 30 1.14 12.09 -2.31
C ARG A 30 2.36 11.96 -3.20
N GLU A 31 3.28 12.93 -3.15
CA GLU A 31 4.48 12.94 -3.98
C GLU A 31 5.44 11.82 -3.55
N GLU A 32 5.59 11.63 -2.24
CA GLU A 32 6.40 10.53 -1.69
C GLU A 32 5.81 9.17 -2.08
N ALA A 33 4.49 8.99 -1.96
CA ALA A 33 3.82 7.76 -2.34
C ALA A 33 3.96 7.45 -3.84
N GLN A 34 3.83 8.46 -4.70
CA GLN A 34 4.01 8.32 -6.15
C GLN A 34 5.45 7.92 -6.50
N LYS A 35 6.44 8.62 -5.92
CA LYS A 35 7.86 8.32 -6.14
C LYS A 35 8.24 6.92 -5.65
N SER A 36 7.70 6.52 -4.50
CA SER A 36 7.89 5.17 -3.94
C SER A 36 7.29 4.09 -4.83
N PHE A 37 6.11 4.34 -5.40
CA PHE A 37 5.48 3.44 -6.37
C PHE A 37 6.34 3.24 -7.63
N GLU A 38 6.84 4.33 -8.22
CA GLU A 38 7.69 4.27 -9.42
C GLU A 38 9.01 3.52 -9.14
N LEU A 39 9.69 3.83 -8.04
CA LEU A 39 10.92 3.16 -7.64
C LEU A 39 10.71 1.65 -7.43
N THR A 40 9.65 1.28 -6.73
CA THR A 40 9.35 -0.14 -6.46
C THR A 40 8.91 -0.88 -7.73
N GLN A 41 8.26 -0.21 -8.67
CA GLN A 41 7.93 -0.75 -9.98
C GLN A 41 9.19 -1.03 -10.82
N GLU A 42 10.13 -0.10 -10.85
CA GLU A 42 11.43 -0.30 -11.51
C GLU A 42 12.21 -1.47 -10.88
N ASN A 43 12.28 -1.51 -9.55
CA ASN A 43 12.95 -2.58 -8.82
C ASN A 43 12.32 -3.96 -9.08
N LEU A 44 10.99 -4.03 -9.21
CA LEU A 44 10.29 -5.25 -9.57
C LEU A 44 10.64 -5.71 -10.99
N ASN A 45 10.76 -4.78 -11.94
CA ASN A 45 11.15 -5.09 -13.31
C ASN A 45 12.62 -5.55 -13.42
N GLN A 46 13.49 -5.06 -12.55
CA GLN A 46 14.91 -5.45 -12.51
C GLN A 46 15.17 -6.72 -11.68
N ALA A 47 14.20 -7.19 -10.90
CA ALA A 47 14.37 -8.37 -10.04
C ALA A 47 14.42 -9.67 -10.86
N THR A 48 15.59 -10.32 -10.89
CA THR A 48 15.82 -11.56 -11.65
C THR A 48 15.76 -12.83 -10.81
N GLY A 49 16.11 -12.74 -9.51
CA GLY A 49 16.12 -13.89 -8.60
C GLY A 49 14.77 -14.12 -7.93
N ARG A 50 14.38 -15.39 -7.72
CA ARG A 50 13.08 -15.76 -7.09
C ARG A 50 12.82 -15.07 -5.76
N LYS A 51 13.83 -14.96 -4.89
CA LYS A 51 13.74 -14.25 -3.61
C LYS A 51 13.55 -12.74 -3.82
N GLN A 52 14.36 -12.14 -4.70
CA GLN A 52 14.28 -10.71 -5.02
C GLN A 52 12.93 -10.34 -5.64
N THR A 53 12.37 -11.16 -6.53
CA THR A 53 11.06 -10.91 -7.13
C THR A 53 9.96 -10.92 -6.07
N ILE A 54 10.02 -11.82 -5.08
CA ILE A 54 9.04 -11.86 -3.98
C ILE A 54 9.14 -10.60 -3.11
N GLU A 55 10.35 -10.21 -2.72
CA GLU A 55 10.59 -9.02 -1.90
C GLU A 55 10.20 -7.73 -2.65
N ALA A 56 10.58 -7.62 -3.92
CA ALA A 56 10.22 -6.48 -4.77
C ALA A 56 8.71 -6.40 -5.02
N ASN A 57 8.04 -7.53 -5.24
CA ASN A 57 6.59 -7.56 -5.41
C ASN A 57 5.87 -7.15 -4.11
N LEU A 58 6.35 -7.61 -2.95
CA LEU A 58 5.79 -7.20 -1.67
C LEU A 58 5.94 -5.68 -1.47
N ALA A 59 7.12 -5.11 -1.74
CA ALA A 59 7.36 -3.67 -1.66
C ALA A 59 6.47 -2.88 -2.64
N PHE A 60 6.33 -3.37 -3.87
CA PHE A 60 5.46 -2.78 -4.89
C PHE A 60 3.99 -2.76 -4.46
N GLN A 61 3.45 -3.86 -3.92
CA GLN A 61 2.07 -3.91 -3.45
C GLN A 61 1.81 -2.93 -2.30
N ARG A 62 2.79 -2.75 -1.40
CA ARG A 62 2.71 -1.76 -0.32
C ARG A 62 2.68 -0.34 -0.84
N ALA A 63 3.60 0.01 -1.75
CA ALA A 63 3.65 1.35 -2.34
C ALA A 63 2.38 1.65 -3.15
N LYS A 64 1.87 0.66 -3.89
CA LYS A 64 0.59 0.75 -4.60
C LYS A 64 -0.58 1.01 -3.65
N ALA A 65 -0.69 0.27 -2.55
CA ALA A 65 -1.76 0.44 -1.57
C ALA A 65 -1.74 1.85 -0.92
N ARG A 66 -0.55 2.44 -0.69
CA ARG A 66 -0.41 3.83 -0.23
C ARG A 66 -0.96 4.81 -1.23
N LEU A 67 -0.52 4.70 -2.48
CA LEU A 67 -0.93 5.60 -3.56
C LEU A 67 -2.44 5.53 -3.81
N GLU A 68 -3.01 4.33 -3.84
CA GLU A 68 -4.46 4.12 -3.97
C GLU A 68 -5.22 4.71 -2.79
N ALA A 69 -4.72 4.56 -1.56
CA ALA A 69 -5.36 5.13 -0.37
C ALA A 69 -5.41 6.66 -0.39
N VAL A 70 -4.36 7.32 -0.89
CA VAL A 70 -4.34 8.78 -1.09
C VAL A 70 -5.31 9.20 -2.19
N ASN A 71 -5.28 8.51 -3.34
CA ASN A 71 -6.14 8.83 -4.48
C ASN A 71 -7.63 8.61 -4.20
N ALA A 72 -7.97 7.63 -3.36
CA ALA A 72 -9.34 7.38 -2.93
C ALA A 72 -9.88 8.42 -1.93
N ASN A 73 -9.02 9.30 -1.39
CA ASN A 73 -9.45 10.39 -0.52
C ASN A 73 -9.95 11.58 -1.37
N PRO A 74 -11.25 11.93 -1.35
CA PRO A 74 -11.80 13.01 -2.17
C PRO A 74 -11.22 14.39 -1.81
N ALA A 75 -10.61 14.56 -0.64
CA ALA A 75 -9.89 15.78 -0.27
C ALA A 75 -8.59 16.01 -1.08
N SER A 76 -8.06 14.98 -1.74
CA SER A 76 -6.86 15.07 -2.58
C SER A 76 -7.14 15.55 -4.01
N ALA A 77 -8.42 15.68 -4.40
CA ALA A 77 -8.85 16.14 -5.73
C ALA A 77 -9.03 17.66 -5.83
N TYR A 78 -8.85 18.39 -4.72
CA TYR A 78 -9.08 19.84 -4.62
C TYR A 78 -7.80 20.66 -4.36
N ASN A 79 -6.62 20.06 -4.44
CA ASN A 79 -5.33 20.75 -4.36
C ASN A 79 -4.54 20.52 -5.66
#